data_AF-G2DHR8-F1
#
_entry.id   AF-G2DHR8-F1
#
_cell.length_a   1.000
_cell.length_b   1.000
_cell.length_c   1.000
_cell.angle_alpha   90.00
_cell.angle_beta   90.00
_cell.angle_gamma   90.00
#
_symmetry.space_group_name_H-M   'P 1'
#
loop_
_entity.id
_entity.type
_entity.pdbx_description
1 polymer ?
#
loop_
_entity_poly.entity_id
_entity_poly.type
_entity_poly.pdbx_seq_one_letter_code
_entity_poly.pdbx_strand_id
1 'polypeptide(L)' 'MQMRMMARDNYLIWTISEGGKRFNTAMPAFKETLGIEDRWKIIHFLRTL' A
#
# COMPACT_ATOMS: atom_id res chain seq x y z
N MET A 1 -6.58 2.81 -23.62
CA MET A 1 -6.42 3.60 -22.38
C MET A 1 -6.71 2.67 -21.20
N GLN A 2 -5.69 2.05 -20.60
CA GLN A 2 -5.91 1.15 -19.47
C GLN A 2 -6.33 2.01 -18.27
N MET A 3 -7.59 1.85 -17.84
CA MET A 3 -8.08 2.32 -16.55
C MET A 3 -7.38 1.50 -15.45
N ARG A 4 -6.06 1.65 -15.32
CA ARG A 4 -5.30 1.14 -14.18
C ARG A 4 -5.78 1.96 -12.98
N MET A 5 -6.87 1.50 -12.38
CA MET A 5 -6.82 1.17 -10.97
C MET A 5 -6.42 2.31 -10.02
N MET A 6 -6.83 3.57 -10.25
CA MET A 6 -6.68 4.60 -9.21
C MET A 6 -7.29 4.14 -7.87
N ALA A 7 -8.40 3.39 -7.93
CA ALA A 7 -8.99 2.73 -6.76
C ALA A 7 -8.08 1.63 -6.15
N ARG A 8 -7.35 0.83 -6.94
CA ARG A 8 -6.45 -0.21 -6.40
C ARG A 8 -5.16 0.40 -5.84
N ASP A 9 -4.66 1.46 -6.46
CA ASP A 9 -3.44 2.14 -6.05
C ASP A 9 -3.66 2.87 -4.73
N ASN A 10 -4.77 3.60 -4.64
CA ASN A 10 -5.21 4.24 -3.41
C ASN A 10 -5.51 3.22 -2.32
N TYR A 11 -6.08 2.06 -2.68
CA TYR A 11 -6.29 0.97 -1.73
C TYR A 11 -4.96 0.38 -1.24
N LEU A 12 -3.99 0.12 -2.13
CA LEU A 12 -2.70 -0.47 -1.79
C LEU A 12 -1.86 0.49 -0.94
N ILE A 13 -1.80 1.78 -1.32
CA ILE A 13 -1.07 2.77 -0.53
C ILE A 13 -1.69 2.95 0.84
N TRP A 14 -3.03 2.96 0.94
CA TRP A 14 -3.74 3.02 2.21
C TRP A 14 -3.48 1.77 3.06
N THR A 15 -3.60 0.57 2.47
CA THR A 15 -3.42 -0.70 3.17
C THR A 15 -2.00 -0.83 3.72
N ILE A 16 -0.98 -0.48 2.94
CA ILE A 16 0.42 -0.50 3.39
C ILE A 16 0.65 0.59 4.45
N SER A 17 0.03 1.76 4.31
CA SER A 17 0.20 2.86 5.27
C SER A 17 -0.41 2.53 6.64
N GLU A 18 -1.68 2.12 6.67
CA GLU A 18 -2.46 1.92 7.89
C GLU A 18 -2.31 0.53 8.50
N GLY A 19 -1.91 -0.45 7.69
CA GLY A 19 -1.87 -1.85 8.10
C GLY A 19 -3.25 -2.39 8.48
N GLY A 20 -3.25 -3.43 9.31
CA GLY A 20 -4.44 -4.20 9.65
C GLY A 20 -5.11 -3.85 10.97
N LYS A 21 -4.59 -2.85 11.70
CA LYS A 21 -5.02 -2.56 13.08
C LYS A 21 -6.53 -2.33 13.20
N ARG A 22 -7.13 -1.61 12.24
CA ARG A 22 -8.59 -1.36 12.20
C ARG A 22 -9.43 -2.63 12.03
N PHE A 23 -8.86 -3.66 11.42
CA PHE A 23 -9.51 -4.94 11.15
C PHE A 23 -9.00 -6.07 12.05
N ASN A 24 -8.25 -5.75 13.10
CA ASN A 24 -7.66 -6.71 14.03
C ASN A 24 -6.82 -7.82 13.34
N THR A 25 -6.07 -7.46 12.30
CA THR A 25 -5.12 -8.39 11.66
C THR A 25 -3.69 -8.12 12.13
N ALA A 26 -2.81 -9.10 11.94
CA ALA A 26 -1.39 -9.00 12.30
C ALA A 26 -0.57 -8.09 11.37
N MET A 27 -1.18 -7.52 10.32
CA MET A 27 -0.45 -6.66 9.38
C MET A 27 -0.04 -5.34 10.06
N PRO A 28 1.27 -5.03 10.14
CA PRO A 28 1.74 -3.78 10.75
C PRO A 28 1.46 -2.57 9.85
N ALA A 29 1.37 -1.39 10.46
CA ALA A 29 1.30 -0.12 9.76
C ALA A 29 2.71 0.33 9.35
N PHE A 30 2.91 0.67 8.07
CA PHE A 30 4.23 1.12 7.58
C PHE A 30 4.33 2.64 7.42
N LYS A 31 3.28 3.41 7.74
CA LYS A 31 3.33 4.88 7.64
C LYS A 31 4.30 5.54 8.62
N GLU A 32 4.60 4.87 9.73
CA GLU A 32 5.49 5.37 10.79
C GLU A 32 6.96 5.01 10.53
N THR A 33 7.22 3.96 9.73
CA THR A 33 8.55 3.41 9.50
C THR A 33 9.10 3.64 8.09
N LEU A 34 8.22 3.84 7.10
CA LEU A 34 8.59 4.10 5.70
C LEU A 34 8.14 5.49 5.25
N GLY A 35 8.92 6.12 4.36
CA GLY A 35 8.46 7.30 3.63
C GLY A 35 7.37 6.96 2.61
N ILE A 36 6.62 7.97 2.14
CA ILE A 36 5.58 7.77 1.11
C ILE A 36 6.15 7.19 -0.19
N GLU A 37 7.33 7.63 -0.59
CA GLU A 37 8.04 7.14 -1.79
C GLU A 37 8.43 5.67 -1.65
N ASP A 38 8.89 5.24 -0.47
CA ASP A 38 9.27 3.84 -0.26
C ASP A 38 8.07 2.90 -0.29
N ARG A 39 6.91 3.36 0.21
CA ARG A 39 5.65 2.62 0.05
C ARG A 39 5.23 2.50 -1.41
N TRP A 40 5.42 3.55 -2.23
CA TRP A 40 5.19 3.46 -3.66
C TRP A 40 6.15 2.48 -4.35
N LYS A 41 7.42 2.45 -3.98
CA LYS A 41 8.39 1.45 -4.51
C LYS A 41 7.92 0.01 -4.25
N ILE A 42 7.39 -0.28 -3.06
CA ILE A 42 6.81 -1.60 -2.74
C ILE A 42 5.65 -1.92 -3.68
N ILE A 43 4.73 -0.96 -3.88
CA ILE A 43 3.59 -1.14 -4.79
C ILE A 43 4.07 -1.38 -6.23
N HIS A 44 5.10 -0.66 -6.68
CA HIS A 44 5.70 -0.87 -7.98
C HIS A 44 6.29 -2.27 -8.11
N PHE A 45 7.03 -2.75 -7.10
CA PHE A 45 7.56 -4.11 -7.07
C PHE A 45 6.46 -5.18 -7.11
N LEU A 46 5.37 -5.01 -6.35
CA LEU A 46 4.25 -5.97 -6.35
C LEU A 46 3.55 -6.10 -7.71
N ARG A 47 3.70 -5.12 -8.61
CA ARG A 47 3.13 -5.15 -9.98
C ARG A 47 4.06 -5.79 -11.00
N THR A 48 5.32 -6.02 -10.65
CA THR A 48 6.28 -6.72 -11.51
C THR A 48 6.28 -8.22 -11.28
N LEU A 49 5.58 -8.69 -10.25
CA LEU A 49 5.27 -10.09 -9.98
C LEU A 49 4.10 -10.55 -10.85
#